data_AF-A0A1C5LAC1-F1
#
_entry.id   AF-A0A1C5LAC1-F1
#
_cell.length_a   1.000
_cell.length_b   1.000
_cell.length_c   1.000
_cell.angle_alpha   90.00
_cell.angle_beta   90.00
_cell.angle_gamma   90.00
#
_symmetry.space_group_name_H-M   'P 1'
#
loop_
_entity.id
_entity.type
_entity.pdbx_description
1 polymer ?
#
loop_
_entity_poly.entity_id
_entity_poly.type
_entity_poly.pdbx_seq_one_letter_code
_entity_poly.pdbx_strand_id
1 'polypeptide(L)'
;MLHKVKVTVIDKKCYVDLQEQYCHDPQSGPCPCYQVGDEFIFERYGGKDDYWHGGLNTLVKTKGNPEKIAGGNKIPFCSEVWDAISRYIYAGLQGGSIMKGWMKEENTMITCCNDGTRPVIFKIERLDYKVLYIDDLNNEYLTTLTSLENISSIEKKEQWLEVYLKHDLDNQLIMDYCQEKGISINKIDE
;
A
#
# COMPACT_ATOMS: atom_id res chain seq x y z
N MET A 1 2.73 -12.76 10.18
CA MET A 1 3.28 -11.80 9.20
C MET A 1 2.59 -10.46 9.40
N LEU A 2 3.36 -9.37 9.32
CA LEU A 2 2.79 -8.03 9.34
C LEU A 2 2.25 -7.68 7.95
N HIS A 3 1.33 -6.72 7.92
CA HIS A 3 0.64 -6.35 6.69
C HIS A 3 0.64 -4.84 6.47
N LYS A 4 0.93 -4.44 5.23
CA LYS A 4 0.63 -3.10 4.70
C LYS A 4 -0.36 -3.22 3.56
N VAL A 5 -1.02 -2.12 3.23
CA VAL A 5 -1.82 -2.04 2.01
C VAL A 5 -1.29 -0.92 1.13
N LYS A 6 -0.91 -1.27 -0.09
CA LYS A 6 -0.58 -0.32 -1.14
C LYS A 6 -1.82 -0.04 -1.97
N VAL A 7 -2.14 1.23 -2.15
CA VAL A 7 -3.17 1.68 -3.10
C VAL A 7 -2.49 2.46 -4.21
N THR A 8 -2.77 2.11 -5.46
CA THR A 8 -2.22 2.79 -6.64
C THR A 8 -3.37 3.27 -7.52
N VAL A 9 -3.36 4.55 -7.90
CA VAL A 9 -4.28 5.06 -8.92
C VAL A 9 -3.78 4.60 -10.29
N ILE A 10 -4.50 3.68 -10.92
CA ILE A 10 -4.08 3.11 -12.20
C ILE A 10 -4.72 3.77 -13.40
N ASP A 11 -5.90 4.38 -13.22
CA ASP A 11 -6.61 5.05 -14.31
C ASP A 11 -7.68 6.03 -13.78
N LYS A 12 -8.15 6.92 -14.64
CA LYS A 12 -9.25 7.85 -14.38
C LYS A 12 -10.16 7.91 -15.61
N LYS A 13 -11.46 7.75 -15.43
CA LYS A 13 -12.45 7.94 -16.49
C LYS A 13 -13.20 9.25 -16.31
N CYS A 14 -13.79 9.74 -17.40
CA CYS A 14 -14.68 10.89 -17.43
C CYS A 14 -15.72 10.65 -18.52
N TYR A 15 -16.97 10.45 -18.10
CA TYR A 15 -18.11 10.23 -18.99
C TYR A 15 -18.75 11.59 -19.30
N VAL A 16 -18.23 12.25 -20.33
CA VAL A 16 -18.62 13.62 -20.69
C VAL A 16 -20.10 13.71 -21.08
N ASP A 17 -20.63 12.67 -21.72
CA ASP A 17 -22.05 12.53 -22.06
C ASP A 17 -22.95 12.53 -20.81
N LEU A 18 -22.54 11.81 -19.76
CA LEU A 18 -23.27 11.82 -18.49
C LEU A 18 -23.16 13.18 -17.78
N GLN A 19 -22.01 13.84 -17.86
CA GLN A 19 -21.85 15.18 -17.28
C GLN A 19 -22.72 16.21 -18.01
N GLU A 20 -22.72 16.24 -19.34
CA GLU A 20 -23.54 17.15 -20.12
C GLU A 20 -25.04 16.98 -19.86
N GLN A 21 -25.48 15.73 -19.71
CA GLN A 21 -26.89 15.43 -19.53
C GLN A 21 -27.39 15.66 -18.09
N TYR A 22 -26.57 15.37 -17.08
CA TYR A 22 -27.05 15.26 -15.69
C TYR A 22 -26.33 16.17 -14.68
N CYS A 23 -25.10 16.64 -14.95
CA CYS A 23 -24.38 17.49 -14.00
C CYS A 23 -24.85 18.94 -14.08
N HIS A 24 -24.83 19.64 -12.94
CA HIS A 24 -25.10 21.08 -12.91
C HIS A 24 -24.06 21.88 -13.71
N ASP A 25 -22.78 21.46 -13.63
CA ASP A 25 -21.73 21.88 -14.55
C ASP A 25 -21.52 20.78 -15.60
N PRO A 26 -22.00 20.98 -16.84
CA PRO A 26 -21.83 20.06 -17.96
C PRO A 26 -20.37 19.71 -18.29
N GLN A 27 -19.42 20.54 -17.87
CA GLN A 27 -17.99 20.41 -18.17
C GLN A 27 -17.14 20.19 -16.91
N SER A 28 -17.71 19.54 -15.90
CA SER A 28 -17.07 19.23 -14.62
C SER A 28 -15.71 18.50 -14.75
N GLY A 29 -15.50 17.76 -15.84
CA GLY A 29 -14.24 17.12 -16.19
C GLY A 29 -13.85 15.96 -15.27
N PRO A 30 -12.61 15.43 -15.40
CA PRO A 30 -12.12 14.30 -14.60
C PRO A 30 -11.93 14.69 -13.13
N CYS A 31 -11.94 13.68 -12.24
CA CYS A 31 -11.77 13.90 -10.80
C CYS A 31 -10.48 14.70 -10.49
N PRO A 32 -10.53 15.78 -9.71
CA PRO A 32 -9.34 16.59 -9.39
C PRO A 32 -8.52 16.04 -8.21
N CYS A 33 -9.08 15.15 -7.39
CA CYS A 33 -8.49 14.72 -6.11
C CYS A 33 -7.27 13.81 -6.25
N TYR A 34 -7.08 13.19 -7.42
CA TYR A 34 -6.09 12.13 -7.65
C TYR A 34 -5.47 12.24 -9.04
N GLN A 35 -4.26 11.71 -9.19
CA GLN A 35 -3.53 11.58 -10.45
C GLN A 35 -3.20 10.11 -10.73
N VAL A 36 -3.17 9.75 -12.01
CA VAL A 36 -2.71 8.41 -12.41
C VAL A 36 -1.24 8.25 -12.03
N GLY A 37 -0.93 7.16 -11.33
CA GLY A 37 0.38 6.87 -10.77
C GLY A 37 0.59 7.36 -9.33
N ASP A 38 -0.41 7.96 -8.70
CA ASP A 38 -0.37 8.20 -7.25
C ASP A 38 -0.29 6.86 -6.50
N GLU A 39 0.60 6.76 -5.52
CA GLU A 39 0.75 5.58 -4.66
C GLU A 39 0.62 5.97 -3.19
N PHE A 40 -0.11 5.16 -2.44
CA PHE A 40 -0.38 5.32 -1.03
C PHE A 40 -0.01 4.05 -0.28
N ILE A 41 0.53 4.18 0.93
CA ILE A 41 0.84 3.06 1.82
C ILE A 41 0.09 3.25 3.14
N PHE A 42 -0.69 2.25 3.51
CA PHE A 42 -1.36 2.15 4.80
C PHE A 42 -0.63 1.14 5.67
N GLU A 43 -0.26 1.53 6.88
CA GLU A 43 0.36 0.66 7.87
C GLU A 43 -0.16 0.94 9.29
N ARG A 44 -0.06 -0.09 10.14
CA ARG A 44 -0.49 -0.01 11.55
C ARG A 44 0.60 -0.47 12.53
N TYR A 45 1.81 -0.66 12.02
CA TYR A 45 2.97 -1.09 12.80
C TYR A 45 3.68 0.12 13.43
N GLY A 46 4.37 -0.10 14.56
CA GLY A 46 5.21 0.93 15.19
C GLY A 46 4.42 2.12 15.76
N GLY A 47 3.16 1.90 16.18
CA GLY A 47 2.30 2.95 16.73
C GLY A 47 1.55 3.78 15.69
N LYS A 48 1.70 3.47 14.40
CA LYS A 48 0.89 4.05 13.33
C LYS A 48 -0.52 3.48 13.33
N ASP A 49 -1.47 4.26 12.83
CA ASP A 49 -2.81 3.76 12.54
C ASP A 49 -3.46 4.55 11.41
N ASP A 50 -2.93 4.39 10.19
CA ASP A 50 -3.33 5.22 9.04
C ASP A 50 -4.81 5.02 8.64
N TYR A 51 -5.37 3.85 8.98
CA TYR A 51 -6.75 3.50 8.66
C TYR A 51 -7.76 4.41 9.39
N TRP A 52 -7.60 4.62 10.69
CA TRP A 52 -8.55 5.44 11.47
C TRP A 52 -8.46 6.93 11.16
N HIS A 53 -7.39 7.38 10.51
CA HIS A 53 -7.21 8.78 10.09
C HIS A 53 -7.68 9.03 8.64
N GLY A 54 -8.46 8.12 8.05
CA GLY A 54 -8.99 8.28 6.70
C GLY A 54 -7.90 8.41 5.64
N GLY A 55 -6.76 7.75 5.85
CA GLY A 55 -5.62 7.74 4.94
C GLY A 55 -4.87 9.07 4.84
N LEU A 56 -5.03 9.98 5.80
CA LEU A 56 -4.16 11.18 5.88
C LEU A 56 -2.69 10.76 6.04
N ASN A 57 -1.78 11.45 5.35
CA ASN A 57 -0.32 11.16 5.33
C ASN A 57 0.08 9.80 4.73
N THR A 58 -0.75 9.17 3.92
CA THR A 58 -0.41 7.88 3.29
C THR A 58 0.19 8.00 1.90
N LEU A 59 0.07 9.17 1.25
CA LEU A 59 0.65 9.43 -0.07
C LEU A 59 2.18 9.32 -0.04
N VAL A 60 2.74 8.37 -0.78
CA VAL A 60 4.20 8.15 -0.89
C VAL A 60 4.77 8.55 -2.25
N LYS A 61 3.91 8.69 -3.27
CA LYS A 61 4.32 9.06 -4.63
C LYS A 61 3.20 9.78 -5.35
N THR A 62 3.53 10.88 -6.02
CA THR A 62 2.62 11.58 -6.94
C THR A 62 3.42 12.34 -7.99
N LYS A 63 2.81 12.57 -9.16
CA LYS A 63 3.29 13.57 -10.14
C LYS A 63 2.59 14.93 -10.00
N GLY A 64 1.52 14.99 -9.20
CA GLY A 64 0.77 16.20 -8.92
C GLY A 64 1.38 17.01 -7.77
N ASN A 65 0.66 18.04 -7.32
CA ASN A 65 1.02 18.76 -6.10
C ASN A 65 0.55 17.94 -4.88
N PRO A 66 1.46 17.43 -4.02
CA PRO A 66 1.10 16.60 -2.86
C PRO A 66 0.11 17.26 -1.89
N GLU A 67 0.11 18.59 -1.77
CA GLU A 67 -0.82 19.32 -0.89
C GLU A 67 -2.26 19.32 -1.39
N LYS A 68 -2.47 19.01 -2.68
CA LYS A 68 -3.78 18.96 -3.33
C LYS A 68 -4.31 17.54 -3.52
N ILE A 69 -3.48 16.53 -3.27
CA ILE A 69 -3.89 15.13 -3.41
C ILE A 69 -4.60 14.68 -2.13
N ALA A 70 -5.79 14.11 -2.28
CA ALA A 70 -6.52 13.50 -1.18
C ALA A 70 -5.75 12.26 -0.68
N GLY A 71 -5.54 12.14 0.62
CA GLY A 71 -4.61 11.18 1.23
C GLY A 71 -3.18 11.71 1.42
N GLY A 72 -2.93 12.94 1.00
CA GLY A 72 -1.71 13.69 1.33
C GLY A 72 -1.71 14.17 2.80
N ASN A 73 -0.88 15.16 3.10
CA ASN A 73 -0.69 15.67 4.47
C ASN A 73 -1.72 16.74 4.90
N LYS A 74 -2.49 17.28 3.95
CA LYS A 74 -3.48 18.34 4.21
C LYS A 74 -4.92 17.90 4.07
N ILE A 75 -5.17 16.87 3.26
CA ILE A 75 -6.51 16.46 2.85
C ILE A 75 -6.59 14.95 3.08
N PRO A 76 -7.56 14.45 3.88
CA PRO A 76 -7.79 13.02 3.99
C PRO A 76 -8.27 12.44 2.64
N PHE A 77 -8.49 11.13 2.56
CA PHE A 77 -9.10 10.56 1.36
C PHE A 77 -10.46 11.20 1.06
N CYS A 78 -10.75 11.35 -0.23
CA CYS A 78 -12.08 11.74 -0.69
C CYS A 78 -13.12 10.75 -0.13
N SER A 79 -14.23 11.25 0.41
CA SER A 79 -15.26 10.42 1.07
C SER A 79 -15.82 9.33 0.15
N GLU A 80 -16.06 9.65 -1.12
CA GLU A 80 -16.54 8.68 -2.13
C GLU A 80 -15.54 7.54 -2.37
N VAL A 81 -14.24 7.87 -2.38
CA VAL A 81 -13.19 6.86 -2.51
C VAL A 81 -13.06 6.06 -1.22
N TRP A 82 -13.07 6.74 -0.07
CA TRP A 82 -12.95 6.08 1.23
C TRP A 82 -14.06 5.06 1.47
N ASP A 83 -15.31 5.43 1.18
CA ASP A 83 -16.45 4.50 1.25
C ASP A 83 -16.24 3.28 0.33
N ALA A 84 -15.79 3.51 -0.91
CA ALA A 84 -15.59 2.45 -1.89
C ALA A 84 -14.44 1.48 -1.52
N ILE A 85 -13.34 1.98 -0.94
CA ILE A 85 -12.10 1.20 -0.79
C ILE A 85 -11.70 0.82 0.63
N SER A 86 -12.23 1.49 1.66
CA SER A 86 -11.82 1.30 3.06
C SER A 86 -11.96 -0.15 3.52
N ARG A 87 -13.04 -0.84 3.12
CA ARG A 87 -13.25 -2.26 3.45
C ARG A 87 -12.13 -3.18 2.97
N TYR A 88 -11.56 -2.92 1.79
CA TYR A 88 -10.47 -3.73 1.23
C TYR A 88 -9.15 -3.42 1.95
N ILE A 89 -8.93 -2.14 2.28
CA ILE A 89 -7.78 -1.71 3.07
C ILE A 89 -7.84 -2.37 4.45
N TYR A 90 -8.99 -2.32 5.12
CA TYR A 90 -9.17 -2.94 6.42
C TYR A 90 -8.92 -4.45 6.38
N ALA A 91 -9.50 -5.16 5.41
CA ALA A 91 -9.28 -6.60 5.24
C ALA A 91 -7.80 -6.94 5.00
N GLY A 92 -7.12 -6.16 4.15
CA GLY A 92 -5.70 -6.34 3.87
C GLY A 92 -4.81 -6.10 5.10
N LEU A 93 -5.09 -5.05 5.87
CA LEU A 93 -4.34 -4.74 7.10
C LEU A 93 -4.51 -5.81 8.20
N GLN A 94 -5.59 -6.60 8.15
CA GLN A 94 -5.85 -7.70 9.09
C GLN A 94 -5.33 -9.07 8.58
N GLY A 95 -4.63 -9.10 7.45
CA GLY A 95 -4.12 -10.36 6.88
C GLY A 95 -5.16 -11.22 6.17
N GLY A 96 -6.35 -10.69 5.89
CA GLY A 96 -7.40 -11.38 5.15
C GLY A 96 -7.13 -11.42 3.64
N SER A 97 -7.78 -12.35 2.93
CA SER A 97 -7.92 -12.27 1.47
C SER A 97 -8.75 -11.03 1.12
N ILE A 98 -8.33 -10.27 0.11
CA ILE A 98 -9.08 -9.07 -0.30
C ILE A 98 -10.34 -9.48 -1.07
N MET A 99 -10.24 -10.50 -1.95
CA MET A 99 -11.37 -11.06 -2.67
C MET A 99 -11.07 -12.48 -3.17
N LYS A 100 -11.76 -13.48 -2.60
CA LYS A 100 -11.54 -14.89 -2.93
C LYS A 100 -12.05 -15.28 -4.31
N GLY A 101 -11.17 -15.82 -5.15
CA GLY A 101 -11.48 -16.38 -6.47
C GLY A 101 -11.86 -15.36 -7.53
N TRP A 102 -11.50 -14.08 -7.34
CA TRP A 102 -11.82 -13.00 -8.27
C TRP A 102 -10.59 -12.49 -9.03
N MET A 103 -9.67 -11.84 -8.32
CA MET A 103 -8.41 -11.40 -8.91
C MET A 103 -7.47 -12.57 -9.10
N LYS A 104 -6.46 -12.40 -9.97
CA LYS A 104 -5.42 -13.41 -10.18
C LYS A 104 -4.69 -13.77 -8.88
N GLU A 105 -4.41 -12.75 -8.07
CA GLU A 105 -3.78 -12.90 -6.75
C GLU A 105 -4.79 -12.50 -5.67
N GLU A 106 -4.94 -13.34 -4.65
CA GLU A 106 -5.90 -13.17 -3.54
C GLU A 106 -5.66 -11.92 -2.68
N ASN A 107 -4.43 -11.40 -2.70
CA ASN A 107 -4.00 -10.21 -2.00
C ASN A 107 -4.16 -8.92 -2.83
N THR A 108 -4.83 -8.98 -3.98
CA THR A 108 -5.01 -7.85 -4.90
C THR A 108 -6.48 -7.59 -5.17
N MET A 109 -6.85 -6.33 -5.44
CA MET A 109 -8.17 -5.91 -5.92
C MET A 109 -8.06 -4.74 -6.90
N ILE A 110 -8.87 -4.76 -7.96
CA ILE A 110 -9.14 -3.58 -8.78
C ILE A 110 -10.54 -3.08 -8.46
N THR A 111 -10.66 -1.82 -8.08
CA THR A 111 -11.93 -1.18 -7.73
C THR A 111 -11.93 0.27 -8.19
N CYS A 112 -13.08 0.93 -8.15
CA CYS A 112 -13.20 2.34 -8.48
C CYS A 112 -13.94 3.14 -7.40
N CYS A 113 -13.78 4.46 -7.46
CA CYS A 113 -14.63 5.42 -6.76
C CYS A 113 -16.12 5.22 -7.15
N ASN A 114 -17.03 5.57 -6.25
CA ASN A 114 -18.47 5.54 -6.50
C ASN A 114 -18.98 6.67 -7.42
N ASP A 115 -18.14 7.65 -7.79
CA ASP A 115 -18.52 8.72 -8.74
C ASP A 115 -18.76 8.14 -10.15
N GLY A 116 -20.04 7.98 -10.50
CA GLY A 116 -20.48 7.38 -11.77
C GLY A 116 -20.14 8.21 -13.01
N THR A 117 -19.83 9.50 -12.87
CA THR A 117 -19.52 10.38 -14.01
C THR A 117 -18.03 10.53 -14.27
N ARG A 118 -17.18 10.33 -13.26
CA ARG A 118 -15.73 10.48 -13.38
C ARG A 118 -14.96 9.58 -12.41
N PRO A 119 -15.13 8.25 -12.48
CA PRO A 119 -14.55 7.34 -11.52
C PRO A 119 -13.03 7.31 -11.62
N VAL A 120 -12.39 7.23 -10.46
CA VAL A 120 -10.96 6.94 -10.32
C VAL A 120 -10.80 5.44 -10.07
N ILE A 121 -9.88 4.80 -10.77
CA ILE A 121 -9.66 3.35 -10.72
C ILE A 121 -8.38 3.08 -9.92
N PHE A 122 -8.50 2.20 -8.93
CA PHE A 122 -7.46 1.87 -7.97
C PHE A 122 -7.08 0.39 -8.09
N LYS A 123 -5.78 0.12 -7.99
CA LYS A 123 -5.24 -1.18 -7.63
C LYS A 123 -4.89 -1.18 -6.14
N ILE A 124 -5.41 -2.14 -5.40
CA ILE A 124 -5.17 -2.34 -3.98
C ILE A 124 -4.39 -3.64 -3.82
N GLU A 125 -3.28 -3.59 -3.09
CA GLU A 125 -2.37 -4.72 -2.88
C GLU A 125 -2.02 -4.84 -1.40
N ARG A 126 -2.26 -6.00 -0.79
CA ARG A 126 -1.72 -6.31 0.53
C ARG A 126 -0.27 -6.76 0.37
N LEU A 127 0.61 -6.10 1.10
CA LEU A 127 2.03 -6.43 1.20
C LEU A 127 2.27 -7.16 2.50
N ASP A 128 2.81 -8.36 2.41
CA ASP A 128 3.18 -9.18 3.57
C ASP A 128 4.66 -8.97 3.88
N TYR A 129 4.99 -8.72 5.14
CA TYR A 129 6.37 -8.43 5.53
C TYR A 129 6.69 -8.85 6.97
N LYS A 130 7.98 -8.90 7.27
CA LYS A 130 8.53 -9.06 8.61
C LYS A 130 9.44 -7.89 8.95
N VAL A 131 9.56 -7.58 10.22
CA VAL A 131 10.47 -6.55 10.73
C VAL A 131 11.64 -7.22 11.42
N LEU A 132 12.85 -7.00 10.92
CA LEU A 132 14.09 -7.48 11.51
C LEU A 132 14.79 -6.33 12.23
N TYR A 133 14.99 -6.49 13.54
CA TYR A 133 15.86 -5.60 14.31
C TYR A 133 17.29 -6.09 14.19
N ILE A 134 18.13 -5.31 13.51
CA ILE A 134 19.51 -5.67 13.16
C ILE A 134 20.46 -4.67 13.83
N ASP A 135 21.57 -5.16 14.38
CA ASP A 135 22.56 -4.31 15.06
C ASP A 135 23.24 -3.31 14.11
N ASP A 136 23.63 -3.78 12.91
CA ASP A 136 24.28 -2.96 11.89
C ASP A 136 23.44 -2.92 10.60
N LEU A 137 22.63 -1.88 10.46
CA LEU A 137 21.86 -1.63 9.24
C LEU A 137 22.73 -1.22 8.04
N ASN A 138 24.04 -0.99 8.20
CA ASN A 138 24.96 -0.70 7.11
C ASN A 138 25.71 -1.94 6.61
N ASN A 139 25.41 -3.12 7.17
CA ASN A 139 26.01 -4.37 6.74
C ASN A 139 25.76 -4.60 5.23
N GLU A 140 26.84 -4.82 4.48
CA GLU A 140 26.81 -4.96 3.02
C GLU A 140 25.99 -6.18 2.55
N TYR A 141 25.88 -7.21 3.41
CA TYR A 141 25.18 -8.45 3.11
C TYR A 141 23.67 -8.35 3.26
N LEU A 142 23.10 -7.25 3.79
CA LEU A 142 21.64 -7.12 3.94
C LEU A 142 20.89 -7.33 2.63
N THR A 143 21.43 -6.78 1.53
CA THR A 143 20.82 -6.91 0.19
C THR A 143 20.74 -8.36 -0.28
N THR A 144 21.62 -9.23 0.23
CA THR A 144 21.66 -10.65 -0.13
C THR A 144 20.50 -11.45 0.44
N LEU A 145 19.74 -10.92 1.42
CA LEU A 145 18.51 -11.55 1.92
C LEU A 145 17.53 -11.84 0.78
N THR A 146 17.52 -11.01 -0.26
CA THR A 146 16.68 -11.22 -1.46
C THR A 146 17.04 -12.49 -2.26
N SER A 147 18.12 -13.18 -1.91
CA SER A 147 18.47 -14.49 -2.47
C SER A 147 17.67 -15.65 -1.85
N LEU A 148 17.10 -15.47 -0.66
CA LEU A 148 16.20 -16.47 -0.07
C LEU A 148 14.90 -16.55 -0.87
N GLU A 149 14.47 -17.78 -1.15
CA GLU A 149 13.18 -18.02 -1.78
C GLU A 149 12.07 -17.38 -0.92
N ASN A 150 11.09 -16.77 -1.58
CA ASN A 150 9.99 -16.00 -0.99
C ASN A 150 10.29 -14.60 -0.46
N ILE A 151 11.55 -14.15 -0.34
CA ILE A 151 11.83 -12.72 -0.09
C ILE A 151 11.73 -11.95 -1.41
N SER A 152 10.80 -11.00 -1.51
CA SER A 152 10.59 -10.19 -2.72
C SER A 152 11.48 -8.95 -2.76
N SER A 153 11.66 -8.30 -1.62
CA SER A 153 12.38 -7.05 -1.49
C SER A 153 12.66 -6.75 -0.02
N ILE A 154 13.61 -5.86 0.21
CA ILE A 154 13.89 -5.32 1.55
C ILE A 154 13.82 -3.80 1.52
N GLU A 155 13.45 -3.20 2.63
CA GLU A 155 13.44 -1.75 2.81
C GLU A 155 14.07 -1.39 4.16
N LYS A 156 15.13 -0.58 4.12
CA LYS A 156 15.80 -0.11 5.32
C LYS A 156 15.02 1.05 5.95
N LYS A 157 14.62 0.90 7.21
CA LYS A 157 14.10 1.98 8.06
C LYS A 157 15.19 2.48 9.00
N GLU A 158 14.88 3.49 9.81
CA GLU A 158 15.85 4.09 10.73
C GLU A 158 16.35 3.10 11.80
N GLN A 159 15.47 2.22 12.28
CA GLN A 159 15.73 1.34 13.43
C GLN A 159 15.62 -0.16 13.11
N TRP A 160 15.10 -0.51 11.93
CA TRP A 160 14.87 -1.90 11.54
C TRP A 160 14.92 -2.07 10.03
N LEU A 161 14.97 -3.32 9.59
CA LEU A 161 14.82 -3.72 8.20
C LEU A 161 13.43 -4.32 8.00
N GLU A 162 12.69 -3.84 7.00
CA GLU A 162 11.47 -4.49 6.54
C GLU A 162 11.82 -5.48 5.44
N VAL A 163 11.37 -6.71 5.60
CA VAL A 163 11.59 -7.82 4.65
C VAL A 163 10.24 -8.22 4.09
N TYR A 164 9.99 -7.89 2.82
CA TYR A 164 8.74 -8.19 2.13
C TYR A 164 8.77 -9.61 1.55
N LEU A 165 7.64 -10.29 1.65
CA LEU A 165 7.49 -11.71 1.37
C LEU A 165 6.44 -11.95 0.27
N LYS A 166 6.70 -12.96 -0.59
CA LYS A 166 5.70 -13.51 -1.52
C LYS A 166 4.76 -14.48 -0.82
N HIS A 167 5.32 -15.29 0.06
CA HIS A 167 4.65 -16.27 0.91
C HIS A 167 5.34 -16.30 2.27
N ASP A 168 4.65 -16.81 3.28
CA ASP A 168 5.23 -16.92 4.61
C ASP A 168 6.54 -17.72 4.60
N LEU A 169 7.50 -17.28 5.40
CA LEU A 169 8.85 -17.83 5.48
C LEU A 169 9.21 -18.02 6.95
N ASP A 170 9.66 -19.21 7.33
CA ASP A 170 10.04 -19.51 8.71
C ASP A 170 11.15 -18.55 9.20
N ASN A 171 10.96 -18.00 10.40
CA ASN A 171 11.94 -17.13 11.04
C ASN A 171 13.29 -17.82 11.22
N GLN A 172 13.31 -19.14 11.44
CA GLN A 172 14.57 -19.87 11.60
C GLN A 172 15.43 -19.84 10.32
N LEU A 173 14.82 -19.94 9.14
CA LEU A 173 15.54 -19.85 7.87
C LEU A 173 16.18 -18.48 7.67
N ILE A 174 15.48 -17.42 8.06
CA ILE A 174 15.99 -16.04 8.01
C ILE A 174 17.16 -15.88 9.00
N MET A 175 17.00 -16.38 10.23
CA MET A 175 18.04 -16.32 11.27
C MET A 175 19.31 -17.08 10.86
N ASP A 176 19.17 -18.30 10.34
CA ASP A 176 20.30 -19.13 9.90
C ASP A 176 21.07 -18.45 8.76
N TYR A 177 20.35 -17.93 7.77
CA TYR A 177 20.94 -17.19 6.66
C TYR A 177 21.69 -15.94 7.14
N CYS A 178 21.07 -15.15 8.01
CA CYS A 178 21.69 -13.95 8.57
C CYS A 178 22.95 -14.31 9.37
N GLN A 179 22.91 -15.36 10.18
CA GLN A 179 24.08 -15.82 10.93
C GLN A 179 25.23 -16.23 9.99
N GLU A 180 24.95 -16.96 8.90
CA GLU A 180 25.96 -17.35 7.90
C GLU A 180 26.63 -16.11 7.26
N LYS A 181 25.87 -15.04 7.05
CA LYS A 181 26.35 -13.78 6.46
C LYS A 181 26.90 -12.78 7.49
N GLY A 182 26.98 -13.15 8.76
CA GLY A 182 27.45 -12.26 9.84
C GLY A 182 26.51 -11.10 10.14
N ILE A 183 25.21 -11.25 9.88
CA ILE A 183 24.16 -10.30 10.23
C ILE A 183 23.58 -10.70 11.59
N SER A 184 23.74 -9.83 12.59
CA SER A 184 23.18 -10.04 13.93
C SER A 184 21.74 -9.56 13.99
N ILE A 185 20.80 -10.49 14.23
CA ILE A 185 19.37 -10.19 14.44
C ILE A 185 19.06 -10.25 15.93
N ASN A 186 18.49 -9.16 16.45
CA ASN A 186 18.03 -9.06 17.82
C ASN A 186 16.61 -9.60 18.02
N LYS A 187 15.75 -9.36 17.04
CA LYS A 187 14.32 -9.65 17.11
C LYS A 187 13.72 -9.70 15.71
N ILE A 188 12.74 -10.57 15.51
CA ILE A 188 11.86 -10.56 14.35
C ILE A 188 10.42 -10.33 14.82
N ASP A 189 9.76 -9.33 14.23
CA ASP A 189 8.33 -9.09 14.40
C ASP A 189 7.56 -9.52 13.15
N GLU A 190 6.42 -10.17 13.37
CA GLU A 190 5.50 -10.69 12.37
C GLU A 190 4.04 -10.58 12.85
#